data_AF-A0A1I8H5L3-F1
#
_entry.id   AF-A0A1I8H5L3-F1
#
_cell.length_a   1.000
_cell.length_b   1.000
_cell.length_c   1.000
_cell.angle_alpha   90.00
_cell.angle_beta   90.00
_cell.angle_gamma   90.00
#
_symmetry.space_group_name_H-M   'P 1'
#
loop_
_entity.id
_entity.type
_entity.pdbx_description
1 polymer ?
#
loop_
_entity_poly.entity_id
_entity_poly.type
_entity_poly.pdbx_seq_one_letter_code
_entity_poly.pdbx_strand_id
1 'polypeptide(L)'
;PPPPLQLSQSADASSGEINMFDKSLKFTNKVLSGAFGYSVRKVPPHMPHFINSEAMQQLQDRFASQYSATSGHRFRSKDEMQYSFAYYSFLLHQLKNRSLSYALRELDRNGNGLLDEFEYRFGMVKVAKQTPVPEDSINASVQRYLSLCVYNISTNSSDAVNDTEPLQWKSKPLNKLSSCPWLQQVAENATKKQPIFSYQLEDDSSVWFKMLTASFESTNNHLQE
;
A
#
# COMPACT_ATOMS: atom_id res chain seq x y z
N PRO A 1 12.67 27.31 -18.90
CA PRO A 1 12.10 26.29 -17.98
C PRO A 1 12.18 26.77 -16.52
N PRO A 2 11.05 27.10 -15.86
CA PRO A 2 11.10 27.35 -14.43
C PRO A 2 11.22 26.02 -13.66
N PRO A 3 11.82 26.02 -12.47
CA PRO A 3 12.14 24.81 -11.69
C PRO A 3 10.90 24.23 -10.98
N PRO A 4 10.97 23.00 -10.46
CA PRO A 4 9.86 22.40 -9.71
C PRO A 4 9.55 23.19 -8.44
N LEU A 5 8.27 23.45 -8.20
CA LEU A 5 7.75 24.13 -7.02
C LEU A 5 8.08 23.33 -5.74
N GLN A 6 9.17 23.73 -5.08
CA GLN A 6 9.42 23.49 -3.66
C GLN A 6 8.38 24.26 -2.84
N LEU A 7 8.01 23.69 -1.68
CA LEU A 7 7.13 24.24 -0.64
C LEU A 7 6.97 25.77 -0.77
N SER A 8 5.99 26.23 -1.53
CA SER A 8 5.83 27.65 -1.78
C SER A 8 5.37 28.28 -0.49
N GLN A 9 6.27 29.03 0.11
CA GLN A 9 5.94 30.06 1.09
C GLN A 9 4.86 30.94 0.45
N SER A 10 3.61 30.82 0.90
CA SER A 10 2.70 31.95 0.85
C SER A 10 3.22 32.96 1.86
N ALA A 11 4.23 33.72 1.44
CA ALA A 11 4.67 34.93 2.09
C ALA A 11 3.59 35.99 1.84
N ASP A 12 2.54 35.95 2.66
CA ASP A 12 1.76 37.15 2.92
C ASP A 12 2.31 37.76 4.20
N ALA A 13 3.12 38.80 4.02
CA ALA A 13 3.79 39.50 5.10
C ALA A 13 2.80 40.44 5.79
N SER A 14 2.06 39.93 6.77
CA SER A 14 1.50 40.75 7.86
C SER A 14 2.20 40.39 9.17
N SER A 15 3.17 41.24 9.55
CA SER A 15 3.58 41.55 10.92
C SER A 15 3.50 40.42 11.96
N GLY A 16 4.62 39.74 12.25
CA GLY A 16 4.90 39.15 13.58
C GLY A 16 3.90 38.17 14.19
N GLU A 17 2.86 37.78 13.47
CA GLU A 17 1.86 36.83 13.95
C GLU A 17 2.36 35.42 13.71
N ILE A 18 2.54 34.71 14.82
CA ILE A 18 2.82 33.29 14.80
C ILE A 18 1.65 32.60 14.08
N ASN A 19 1.87 32.15 12.84
CA ASN A 19 0.88 31.32 12.17
C ASN A 19 0.81 29.96 12.86
N MET A 20 -0.20 29.79 13.73
CA MET A 20 -0.43 28.54 14.47
C MET A 20 -0.71 27.38 13.51
N PHE A 21 -1.22 27.65 12.31
CA PHE A 21 -1.37 26.63 11.27
C PHE A 21 -0.02 26.05 10.84
N ASP A 22 0.95 26.89 10.50
CA ASP A 22 2.27 26.40 10.07
C ASP A 22 2.99 25.65 11.20
N LYS A 23 2.79 26.08 12.44
CA LYS A 23 3.36 25.40 13.60
C LYS A 23 2.72 24.03 13.84
N SER A 24 1.39 23.93 13.82
CA SER A 24 0.70 22.64 13.97
C SER A 24 0.98 21.68 12.81
N LEU A 25 1.19 22.21 11.60
CA LEU A 25 1.61 21.41 10.44
C LEU A 25 3.00 20.81 10.65
N LYS A 26 3.97 21.62 11.10
CA LYS A 26 5.33 21.15 11.45
C LYS A 26 5.30 20.14 12.59
N PHE A 27 4.48 20.38 13.61
CA PHE A 27 4.27 19.45 14.72
C PHE A 27 3.73 18.10 14.21
N THR A 28 2.67 18.12 13.42
CA THR A 28 2.07 16.90 12.84
C THR A 28 3.09 16.14 11.98
N ASN A 29 3.86 16.84 11.14
CA ASN A 29 4.90 16.20 10.33
C ASN A 29 6.01 15.57 11.20
N LYS A 30 6.37 16.19 12.33
CA LYS A 30 7.32 15.63 13.29
C LYS A 30 6.78 14.35 13.93
N VAL A 31 5.52 14.35 14.39
CA VAL A 31 4.85 13.17 14.95
C VAL A 31 4.84 12.02 13.94
N LEU A 32 4.41 12.30 12.71
CA LEU A 32 4.36 11.31 11.63
C LEU A 32 5.76 10.81 11.25
N SER A 33 6.76 11.69 11.21
CA SER A 33 8.14 11.28 10.91
C SER A 33 8.71 10.35 11.98
N GLY A 34 8.35 10.56 13.25
CA GLY A 34 8.72 9.64 14.33
C GLY A 34 8.09 8.26 14.18
N ALA A 35 6.86 8.19 13.64
CA ALA A 35 6.11 6.94 13.51
C ALA A 35 6.38 6.16 12.21
N PHE A 36 6.64 6.88 11.11
CA PHE A 36 6.72 6.32 9.76
C PHE A 36 8.11 6.47 9.12
N GLY A 37 9.05 7.11 9.82
CA GLY A 37 10.32 7.52 9.25
C GLY A 37 10.23 8.86 8.51
N TYR A 38 11.40 9.41 8.21
CA TYR A 38 11.52 10.68 7.52
C TYR A 38 11.05 10.55 6.06
N SER A 39 10.12 11.41 5.65
CA SER A 39 9.71 11.55 4.25
C SER A 39 9.30 12.99 3.97
N VAL A 40 9.46 13.41 2.71
CA VAL A 40 8.93 14.70 2.24
C VAL A 40 7.43 14.51 2.01
N ARG A 41 6.61 15.10 2.88
CA ARG A 41 5.15 15.03 2.82
C ARG A 41 4.60 16.32 2.23
N LYS A 42 3.74 16.19 1.24
CA LYS A 42 3.02 17.31 0.62
C LYS A 42 1.78 17.64 1.46
N VAL A 43 1.45 18.92 1.53
CA VAL A 43 0.27 19.42 2.24
C VAL A 43 -0.93 19.35 1.30
N PRO A 44 -1.99 18.61 1.65
CA PRO A 44 -3.18 18.52 0.81
C PRO A 44 -3.93 19.86 0.76
N PRO A 45 -4.57 20.19 -0.36
CA PRO A 45 -5.33 21.43 -0.50
C PRO A 45 -6.54 21.46 0.46
N HIS A 46 -6.99 22.67 0.79
CA HIS A 46 -8.18 22.94 1.62
C HIS A 46 -9.48 22.67 0.86
N MET A 47 -9.66 21.46 0.36
CA MET A 47 -10.91 21.01 -0.26
C MET A 47 -11.68 20.07 0.67
N PRO A 48 -13.03 20.00 0.56
CA PRO A 48 -13.80 18.99 1.27
C PRO A 48 -13.39 17.60 0.82
N HIS A 49 -13.18 16.71 1.79
CA HIS A 49 -12.66 15.37 1.55
C HIS A 49 -13.54 14.35 2.23
N PHE A 50 -13.89 13.27 1.52
CA PHE A 50 -14.50 12.11 2.14
C PHE A 50 -13.44 11.34 2.93
N ILE A 51 -13.74 11.04 4.19
CA ILE A 51 -12.83 10.35 5.12
C ILE A 51 -13.38 8.95 5.41
N ASN A 52 -12.52 7.93 5.31
CA ASN A 52 -12.88 6.58 5.72
C ASN A 52 -12.81 6.54 7.25
N SER A 53 -13.95 6.25 7.89
CA SER A 53 -14.08 6.28 9.36
C SER A 53 -13.17 5.28 10.05
N GLU A 54 -12.98 4.09 9.48
CA GLU A 54 -12.07 3.08 10.03
C GLU A 54 -10.61 3.55 9.98
N ALA A 55 -10.17 4.11 8.84
CA ALA A 55 -8.83 4.66 8.71
C ALA A 55 -8.60 5.84 9.67
N MET A 56 -9.61 6.69 9.86
CA MET A 56 -9.55 7.78 10.83
C MET A 56 -9.48 7.26 12.27
N GLN A 57 -10.26 6.23 12.62
CA GLN A 57 -10.23 5.61 13.93
C GLN A 57 -8.85 5.01 14.21
N GLN A 58 -8.29 4.22 13.28
CA GLN A 58 -6.95 3.65 13.43
C GLN A 58 -5.86 4.73 13.58
N LEU A 59 -6.00 5.84 12.86
CA LEU A 59 -5.09 6.97 12.99
C LEU A 59 -5.21 7.64 14.37
N GLN A 60 -6.43 7.85 14.88
CA GLN A 60 -6.66 8.42 16.20
C GLN A 60 -6.16 7.50 17.32
N ASP A 61 -6.44 6.20 17.22
CA ASP A 61 -5.98 5.21 18.19
C ASP A 61 -4.45 5.18 18.26
N ARG A 62 -3.78 5.25 17.09
CA ARG A 62 -2.32 5.26 17.01
C ARG A 62 -1.68 6.50 17.64
N PHE A 63 -2.34 7.66 17.56
CA PHE A 63 -1.86 8.93 18.10
C PHE A 63 -2.80 9.50 19.16
N ALA A 64 -3.36 8.62 20.01
CA ALA A 64 -4.42 8.98 20.94
C ALA A 64 -4.02 10.13 21.88
N SER A 65 -2.77 10.12 22.36
CA SER A 65 -2.25 11.20 23.22
C SER A 65 -2.23 12.56 22.52
N GLN A 66 -1.85 12.60 21.24
CA GLN A 66 -1.74 13.83 20.46
C GLN A 66 -3.13 14.35 20.09
N TYR A 67 -4.07 13.46 19.74
CA TYR A 67 -5.46 13.84 19.48
C TYR A 67 -6.19 14.28 20.75
N SER A 68 -5.94 13.64 21.89
CA SER A 68 -6.48 14.06 23.19
C SER A 68 -5.99 15.47 23.55
N ALA A 69 -4.68 15.74 23.43
CA ALA A 69 -4.13 17.08 23.63
C ALA A 69 -4.76 18.11 22.67
N THR A 70 -4.89 17.75 21.39
CA THR A 70 -5.53 18.59 20.37
C THR A 70 -6.98 18.94 20.74
N SER A 71 -7.76 17.95 21.21
CA SER A 71 -9.16 18.15 21.59
C SER A 71 -9.34 18.98 22.88
N GLY A 72 -8.29 19.08 23.71
CA GLY A 72 -8.31 19.91 24.91
C GLY A 72 -8.17 21.41 24.63
N HIS A 73 -7.80 21.78 23.40
CA HIS A 73 -7.68 23.18 23.01
C HIS A 73 -8.99 23.72 22.45
N ARG A 74 -9.39 24.91 22.89
CA ARG A 74 -10.55 25.63 22.35
C ARG A 74 -10.26 26.25 20.98
N PHE A 75 -9.01 26.67 20.76
CA PHE A 75 -8.55 27.32 19.53
C PHE A 75 -7.23 26.70 19.09
N ARG A 76 -6.91 26.85 17.81
CA ARG A 76 -5.74 26.22 17.21
C ARG A 76 -4.45 26.56 17.96
N SER A 77 -3.80 25.54 18.50
CA SER A 77 -2.47 25.60 19.10
C SER A 77 -1.38 25.05 18.17
N LYS A 78 -0.12 25.36 18.52
CA LYS A 78 1.09 24.97 17.79
C LYS A 78 1.38 23.46 17.81
N ASP A 79 0.83 22.75 18.78
CA ASP A 79 1.09 21.35 19.14
C ASP A 79 -0.12 20.45 18.89
N GLU A 80 -0.91 20.82 17.88
CA GLU A 80 -2.10 20.09 17.46
C GLU A 80 -1.86 19.22 16.23
N MET A 81 -2.59 18.10 16.19
CA MET A 81 -2.68 17.24 15.02
C MET A 81 -3.56 17.89 13.95
N GLN A 82 -2.99 18.14 12.77
CA GLN A 82 -3.77 18.56 11.61
C GLN A 82 -4.46 17.37 10.95
N TYR A 83 -5.79 17.30 11.09
CA TYR A 83 -6.61 16.17 10.65
C TYR A 83 -6.35 15.73 9.20
N SER A 84 -6.57 16.63 8.23
CA SER A 84 -6.43 16.28 6.81
C SER A 84 -5.00 15.84 6.50
N PHE A 85 -4.00 16.62 6.91
CA PHE A 85 -2.59 16.29 6.67
C PHE A 85 -2.17 14.96 7.31
N ALA A 86 -2.62 14.70 8.54
CA ALA A 86 -2.36 13.45 9.25
C ALA A 86 -3.04 12.25 8.56
N TYR A 87 -4.31 12.39 8.20
CA TYR A 87 -5.09 11.36 7.50
C TYR A 87 -4.43 10.94 6.19
N TYR A 88 -4.05 11.91 5.36
CA TYR A 88 -3.43 11.62 4.08
C TYR A 88 -2.04 11.02 4.20
N SER A 89 -1.25 11.55 5.12
CA SER A 89 0.05 10.96 5.43
C SER A 89 -0.09 9.53 5.95
N PHE A 90 -1.13 9.25 6.74
CA PHE A 90 -1.42 7.93 7.25
C PHE A 90 -1.79 6.96 6.13
N LEU A 91 -2.68 7.34 5.21
CA LEU A 91 -3.02 6.47 4.06
C LEU A 91 -1.79 6.09 3.23
N LEU A 92 -0.87 7.04 3.03
CA LEU A 92 0.35 6.82 2.25
C LEU A 92 1.40 5.97 2.97
N HIS A 93 1.56 6.14 4.28
CA HIS A 93 2.70 5.58 5.02
C HIS A 93 2.32 4.46 5.99
N GLN A 94 1.04 4.27 6.27
CA GLN A 94 0.53 3.11 6.99
C GLN A 94 0.55 1.91 6.04
N LEU A 95 1.67 1.20 6.06
CA LEU A 95 1.90 0.04 5.22
C LEU A 95 1.79 -1.26 6.01
N LYS A 96 1.17 -2.28 5.42
CA LYS A 96 1.20 -3.67 5.88
C LYS A 96 2.18 -4.49 5.06
N ASN A 97 2.67 -5.58 5.64
CA ASN A 97 3.36 -6.61 4.87
C ASN A 97 2.41 -7.14 3.81
N ARG A 98 2.89 -7.25 2.58
CA ARG A 98 2.06 -7.72 1.48
C ARG A 98 1.92 -9.24 1.62
N SER A 99 0.68 -9.74 1.61
CA SER A 99 0.46 -11.18 1.71
C SER A 99 0.85 -11.87 0.41
N LEU A 100 1.32 -13.12 0.50
CA LEU A 100 1.55 -13.97 -0.68
C LEU A 100 0.29 -14.06 -1.56
N SER A 101 -0.89 -14.20 -0.94
CA SER A 101 -2.18 -14.25 -1.66
C SER A 101 -2.45 -12.99 -2.48
N TYR A 102 -2.07 -11.82 -1.98
CA TYR A 102 -2.21 -10.57 -2.72
C TYR A 102 -1.20 -10.47 -3.87
N ALA A 103 0.06 -10.87 -3.62
CA ALA A 103 1.09 -10.90 -4.66
C ALA A 103 0.72 -11.84 -5.81
N LEU A 104 0.15 -13.02 -5.51
CA LEU A 104 -0.34 -13.96 -6.50
C LEU A 104 -1.52 -13.38 -7.30
N ARG A 105 -2.47 -12.70 -6.65
CA ARG A 105 -3.59 -12.05 -7.32
C ARG A 105 -3.17 -10.93 -8.28
N GLU A 106 -2.07 -10.24 -8.00
CA GLU A 106 -1.51 -9.24 -8.93
C GLU A 106 -0.90 -9.88 -10.18
N LEU A 107 -0.46 -11.15 -10.09
CA LEU A 107 0.05 -11.91 -11.23
C LEU A 107 -1.08 -12.48 -12.09
N ASP A 108 -2.20 -12.87 -11.46
CA ASP A 108 -3.44 -13.31 -12.12
C ASP A 108 -4.17 -12.11 -12.77
N ARG A 109 -3.69 -11.70 -13.96
CA ARG A 109 -4.16 -10.49 -14.66
C ARG A 109 -5.52 -10.70 -15.30
N ASN A 110 -5.82 -11.95 -15.69
CA ASN A 110 -7.10 -12.31 -16.29
C ASN A 110 -8.17 -12.67 -15.22
N GLY A 111 -7.77 -12.83 -13.96
CA GLY A 111 -8.67 -13.05 -12.81
C GLY A 111 -9.27 -14.44 -12.76
N ASN A 112 -8.69 -15.43 -13.45
CA ASN A 112 -9.25 -16.77 -13.55
C ASN A 112 -8.84 -17.69 -12.38
N GLY A 113 -8.01 -17.20 -11.44
CA GLY A 113 -7.54 -17.95 -10.28
C GLY A 113 -6.50 -19.01 -10.60
N LEU A 114 -5.95 -19.03 -11.81
CA LEU A 114 -4.91 -19.93 -12.29
C LEU A 114 -3.69 -19.12 -12.73
N LEU A 115 -2.49 -19.54 -12.32
CA LEU A 115 -1.25 -18.96 -12.80
C LEU A 115 -0.86 -19.64 -14.12
N ASP A 116 -1.09 -18.96 -15.24
CA ASP A 116 -0.69 -19.43 -16.58
C ASP A 116 0.79 -19.13 -16.91
N GLU A 117 1.25 -19.59 -18.07
CA GLU A 117 2.66 -19.45 -18.47
C GLU A 117 3.06 -17.98 -18.67
N PHE A 118 2.15 -17.16 -19.20
CA PHE A 118 2.41 -15.74 -19.46
C PHE A 118 2.49 -14.96 -18.16
N GLU A 119 1.57 -15.21 -17.22
CA GLU A 119 1.54 -14.60 -15.90
C GLU A 119 2.74 -15.01 -15.06
N TYR A 120 3.14 -16.27 -15.15
CA TYR A 120 4.37 -16.77 -14.55
C TYR A 120 5.62 -16.06 -15.10
N ARG A 121 5.79 -16.04 -16.43
CA ARG A 121 6.92 -15.35 -17.08
C ARG A 121 6.95 -13.86 -16.74
N PHE A 122 5.79 -13.21 -16.71
CA PHE A 122 5.66 -11.82 -16.28
C PHE A 122 6.13 -11.60 -14.83
N GLY A 123 5.70 -12.47 -13.91
CA GLY A 123 6.17 -12.47 -12.53
C GLY A 123 7.69 -12.67 -12.43
N MET A 124 8.24 -13.58 -13.24
CA MET A 124 9.67 -13.85 -13.27
C MET A 124 10.50 -12.65 -13.72
N VAL A 125 10.10 -11.96 -14.80
CA VAL A 125 10.76 -10.72 -15.24
C VAL A 125 10.72 -9.64 -14.14
N LYS A 126 9.61 -9.55 -13.40
CA LYS A 126 9.46 -8.60 -12.28
C LYS A 126 10.43 -8.92 -11.13
N VAL A 127 10.71 -10.20 -10.87
CA VAL A 127 11.69 -10.66 -9.87
C VAL A 127 13.12 -10.49 -10.38
N ALA A 128 13.42 -10.88 -11.61
CA ALA A 128 14.74 -10.76 -12.21
C ALA A 128 15.23 -9.31 -12.27
N LYS A 129 14.34 -8.34 -12.51
CA LYS A 129 14.69 -6.91 -12.41
C LYS A 129 15.12 -6.46 -11.00
N GLN A 130 14.82 -7.25 -9.98
CA GLN A 130 15.16 -6.97 -8.57
C GLN A 130 16.36 -7.79 -8.08
N THR A 131 16.88 -8.72 -8.88
CA THR A 131 17.97 -9.63 -8.48
C THR A 131 18.99 -9.84 -9.61
N PRO A 132 20.30 -9.78 -9.36
CA PRO A 132 21.34 -9.89 -10.41
C PRO A 132 21.61 -11.34 -10.90
N VAL A 133 20.61 -12.21 -10.92
CA VAL A 133 20.76 -13.65 -11.23
C VAL A 133 20.30 -13.93 -12.68
N PRO A 134 21.00 -14.78 -13.46
CA PRO A 134 20.61 -15.13 -14.84
C PRO A 134 19.20 -15.72 -14.93
N GLU A 135 18.39 -15.19 -15.86
CA GLU A 135 16.96 -15.50 -16.02
C GLU A 135 16.68 -17.01 -16.19
N ASP A 136 17.52 -17.71 -16.95
CA ASP A 136 17.34 -19.13 -17.27
C ASP A 136 17.48 -20.06 -16.05
N SER A 137 18.39 -19.72 -15.13
CA SER A 137 18.65 -20.53 -13.92
C SER A 137 17.50 -20.45 -12.91
N ILE A 138 16.87 -19.27 -12.83
CA ILE A 138 15.72 -19.05 -11.95
C ILE A 138 14.47 -19.73 -12.52
N ASN A 139 14.28 -19.70 -13.84
CA ASN A 139 13.09 -20.22 -14.51
C ASN A 139 12.90 -21.73 -14.28
N ALA A 140 13.90 -22.55 -14.62
CA ALA A 140 13.79 -24.02 -14.52
C ALA A 140 13.61 -24.49 -13.06
N SER A 141 14.37 -23.90 -12.13
CA SER A 141 14.34 -24.27 -10.72
C SER A 141 13.01 -23.88 -10.05
N VAL A 142 12.49 -22.68 -10.34
CA VAL A 142 11.22 -22.20 -9.78
C VAL A 142 10.05 -22.96 -10.39
N GLN A 143 10.02 -23.20 -11.69
CA GLN A 143 8.97 -23.97 -12.34
C GLN A 143 8.87 -25.40 -11.76
N ARG A 144 10.02 -26.04 -11.52
CA ARG A 144 10.07 -27.35 -10.85
C ARG A 144 9.54 -27.29 -9.43
N TYR A 145 9.96 -26.31 -8.64
CA TYR A 145 9.48 -26.11 -7.27
C TYR A 145 7.95 -25.90 -7.21
N LEU A 146 7.42 -25.00 -8.04
CA LEU A 146 5.98 -24.70 -8.09
C LEU A 146 5.16 -25.93 -8.45
N SER A 147 5.68 -26.76 -9.36
CA SER A 147 5.02 -28.01 -9.76
C SER A 147 5.00 -29.02 -8.62
N LEU A 148 6.14 -29.24 -7.95
CA LEU A 148 6.23 -30.13 -6.79
C LEU A 148 5.37 -29.66 -5.62
N CYS A 149 5.31 -28.35 -5.35
CA CYS A 149 4.51 -27.83 -4.25
C CYS A 149 3.00 -28.07 -4.48
N VAL A 150 2.49 -27.70 -5.66
CA VAL A 150 1.07 -27.90 -6.01
C VAL A 150 0.71 -29.39 -6.01
N TYR A 151 1.64 -30.23 -6.46
CA TYR A 151 1.49 -31.68 -6.47
C TYR A 151 1.49 -32.27 -5.05
N ASN A 152 2.42 -31.89 -4.17
CA ASN A 152 2.44 -32.34 -2.76
C ASN A 152 1.19 -31.91 -1.98
N ILE A 153 0.57 -30.78 -2.33
CA ILE A 153 -0.73 -30.36 -1.79
C ILE A 153 -1.88 -31.21 -2.36
N SER A 154 -1.72 -31.71 -3.59
CA SER A 154 -2.67 -32.64 -4.22
C SER A 154 -2.57 -34.05 -3.66
N THR A 155 -1.38 -34.50 -3.24
CA THR A 155 -1.07 -35.91 -2.97
C THR A 155 -1.24 -36.39 -1.54
N ASN A 156 -2.22 -35.83 -0.83
CA ASN A 156 -3.05 -36.71 -0.01
C ASN A 156 -3.85 -37.73 -0.88
N SER A 157 -3.81 -37.63 -2.22
CA SER A 157 -4.08 -38.74 -3.15
C SER A 157 -2.80 -39.18 -3.87
N SER A 158 -2.39 -40.43 -3.66
CA SER A 158 -1.23 -41.11 -4.22
C SER A 158 -1.26 -41.20 -5.75
N ASP A 159 -0.46 -40.41 -6.49
CA ASP A 159 -0.20 -40.67 -7.93
C ASP A 159 1.12 -40.05 -8.43
N ALA A 160 2.26 -40.70 -8.11
CA ALA A 160 3.60 -40.30 -8.57
C ALA A 160 3.67 -40.17 -10.09
N VAL A 161 3.89 -38.95 -10.60
CA VAL A 161 4.09 -38.70 -12.03
C VAL A 161 5.56 -38.85 -12.39
N ASN A 162 5.82 -39.70 -13.40
CA ASN A 162 7.14 -39.97 -13.97
C ASN A 162 7.78 -38.72 -14.61
N ASP A 163 9.08 -38.56 -14.35
CA ASP A 163 9.91 -37.35 -14.48
C ASP A 163 10.45 -37.11 -15.92
N THR A 164 9.74 -37.52 -16.98
CA THR A 164 10.31 -37.55 -18.36
C THR A 164 9.57 -36.75 -19.44
N GLU A 165 8.46 -36.07 -19.16
CA GLU A 165 7.88 -35.14 -20.14
C GLU A 165 8.62 -33.80 -20.15
N PRO A 166 8.84 -33.16 -21.32
CA PRO A 166 9.31 -31.79 -21.37
C PRO A 166 8.39 -30.92 -20.51
N LEU A 167 8.96 -29.99 -19.76
CA LEU A 167 8.30 -29.07 -18.84
C LEU A 167 7.29 -28.14 -19.57
N GLN A 168 6.26 -28.69 -20.20
CA GLN A 168 5.13 -27.95 -20.70
C GLN A 168 4.41 -27.34 -19.50
N TRP A 169 4.27 -26.01 -19.49
CA TRP A 169 3.64 -25.33 -18.38
C TRP A 169 2.17 -25.74 -18.25
N LYS A 170 1.82 -26.37 -17.13
CA LYS A 170 0.43 -26.61 -16.73
C LYS A 170 0.04 -25.54 -15.71
N SER A 171 -1.04 -24.80 -16.01
CA SER A 171 -1.56 -23.74 -15.16
C SER A 171 -1.81 -24.23 -13.74
N LYS A 172 -1.45 -23.40 -12.75
CA LYS A 172 -1.44 -23.78 -11.34
C LYS A 172 -2.46 -22.98 -10.54
N PRO A 173 -3.31 -23.59 -9.71
CA PRO A 173 -4.34 -22.85 -8.99
C PRO A 173 -3.72 -22.01 -7.85
N LEU A 174 -4.12 -20.74 -7.77
CA LEU A 174 -3.53 -19.76 -6.85
C LEU A 174 -3.70 -20.11 -5.38
N ASN A 175 -4.84 -20.72 -5.00
CA ASN A 175 -5.11 -21.14 -3.63
C ASN A 175 -4.15 -22.23 -3.12
N LYS A 176 -3.70 -23.14 -4.01
CA LYS A 176 -2.68 -24.13 -3.67
C LYS A 176 -1.31 -23.46 -3.57
N LEU A 177 -1.00 -22.54 -4.47
CA LEU A 177 0.26 -21.78 -4.42
C LEU A 177 0.40 -20.92 -3.16
N SER A 178 -0.70 -20.35 -2.65
CA SER A 178 -0.66 -19.58 -1.39
C SER A 178 -0.34 -20.43 -0.15
N SER A 179 -0.44 -21.75 -0.27
CA SER A 179 -0.15 -22.71 0.80
C SER A 179 1.29 -23.26 0.76
N CYS A 180 2.10 -22.84 -0.22
CA CYS A 180 3.47 -23.29 -0.38
C CYS A 180 4.42 -22.65 0.65
N PRO A 181 5.10 -23.42 1.52
CA PRO A 181 5.91 -22.86 2.61
C PRO A 181 7.07 -21.98 2.15
N TRP A 182 7.81 -22.38 1.12
CA TRP A 182 8.92 -21.57 0.61
C TRP A 182 8.41 -20.27 -0.04
N LEU A 183 7.29 -20.32 -0.76
CA LEU A 183 6.69 -19.11 -1.32
C LEU A 183 6.20 -18.17 -0.22
N GLN A 184 5.68 -18.69 0.89
CA GLN A 184 5.31 -17.88 2.05
C GLN A 184 6.52 -17.20 2.66
N GLN A 185 7.62 -17.93 2.89
CA GLN A 185 8.87 -17.38 3.42
C GLN A 185 9.49 -16.34 2.48
N VAL A 186 9.51 -16.62 1.18
CA VAL A 186 9.99 -15.68 0.16
C VAL A 186 9.11 -14.45 0.11
N ALA A 187 7.78 -14.59 0.19
CA ALA A 187 6.88 -13.45 0.25
C ALA A 187 7.11 -12.63 1.52
N GLU A 188 7.20 -13.23 2.70
CA GLU A 188 7.45 -12.52 3.95
C GLU A 188 8.74 -11.69 3.90
N ASN A 189 9.81 -12.23 3.28
CA ASN A 189 11.10 -11.57 3.18
C ASN A 189 11.21 -10.56 2.02
N ALA A 190 10.56 -10.82 0.89
CA ALA A 190 10.66 -10.02 -0.33
C ALA A 190 9.53 -8.99 -0.49
N THR A 191 8.51 -9.02 0.38
CA THR A 191 7.34 -8.18 0.16
C THR A 191 7.62 -6.72 0.45
N LYS A 192 7.57 -5.93 -0.62
CA LYS A 192 7.34 -4.48 -0.52
C LYS A 192 6.11 -4.26 0.36
N LYS A 193 6.26 -3.41 1.37
CA LYS A 193 5.13 -2.99 2.20
C LYS A 193 4.12 -2.30 1.29
N GLN A 194 2.84 -2.59 1.48
CA GLN A 194 1.75 -2.02 0.70
C GLN A 194 0.84 -1.20 1.60
N PRO A 195 0.19 -0.14 1.10
CA PRO A 195 -0.74 0.62 1.92
C PRO A 195 -1.88 -0.27 2.42
N ILE A 196 -2.28 -0.05 3.67
CA ILE A 196 -3.40 -0.79 4.27
C ILE A 196 -4.70 -0.46 3.54
N PHE A 197 -4.87 0.82 3.22
CA PHE A 197 -6.05 1.39 2.58
C PHE A 197 -5.77 1.66 1.10
N SER A 198 -6.74 1.35 0.25
CA SER A 198 -6.66 1.65 -1.17
C SER A 198 -6.80 3.16 -1.40
N TYR A 199 -5.91 3.72 -2.22
CA TYR A 199 -5.98 5.10 -2.68
C TYR A 199 -5.51 5.22 -4.13
N GLN A 200 -5.94 6.27 -4.81
CA GLN A 200 -5.45 6.68 -6.12
C GLN A 200 -4.89 8.10 -6.02
N LEU A 201 -3.71 8.29 -6.62
CA LEU A 201 -3.12 9.61 -6.85
C LEU A 201 -3.41 9.99 -8.30
N GLU A 202 -4.00 11.17 -8.50
CA GLU A 202 -4.40 11.64 -9.82
C GLU A 202 -3.27 12.41 -10.54
N ASP A 203 -2.37 13.04 -9.79
CA ASP A 203 -1.19 13.75 -10.30
C ASP A 203 -0.05 13.80 -9.24
N ASP A 204 1.19 13.92 -9.70
CA ASP A 204 2.38 14.17 -8.89
C ASP A 204 2.48 15.66 -8.48
N SER A 205 1.81 16.59 -9.16
CA SER A 205 1.87 18.00 -8.80
C SER A 205 1.13 18.34 -7.50
N SER A 206 0.05 17.60 -7.21
CA SER A 206 -0.89 17.94 -6.14
C SER A 206 -1.52 16.66 -5.57
N VAL A 207 -1.66 16.64 -4.25
CA VAL A 207 -2.14 15.45 -3.55
C VAL A 207 -3.66 15.43 -3.57
N TRP A 208 -4.20 14.67 -4.52
CA TRP A 208 -5.63 14.37 -4.63
C TRP A 208 -5.86 12.92 -4.26
N PHE A 209 -6.89 12.69 -3.43
CA PHE A 209 -7.28 11.34 -3.05
C PHE A 209 -8.74 11.14 -3.36
N LYS A 210 -9.00 10.15 -4.21
CA LYS A 210 -10.33 9.60 -4.41
C LYS A 210 -10.48 8.36 -3.53
N MET A 211 -11.44 8.39 -2.60
CA MET A 211 -11.79 7.20 -1.83
C MET A 211 -12.54 6.22 -2.75
N LEU A 212 -12.08 4.97 -2.82
CA LEU A 212 -12.66 3.97 -3.71
C LEU A 212 -13.77 3.13 -3.07
N THR A 213 -13.94 3.16 -1.74
CA THR A 213 -14.73 2.15 -1.01
C THR A 213 -15.82 2.69 -0.09
N ALA A 214 -16.04 4.00 0.02
CA ALA A 214 -17.31 4.48 0.57
C ALA A 214 -18.35 4.45 -0.56
N SER A 215 -19.39 3.62 -0.40
CA SER A 215 -20.54 3.65 -1.29
C SER A 215 -21.07 5.08 -1.35
N PHE A 216 -20.92 5.71 -2.53
CA PHE A 216 -21.44 7.05 -2.80
C PHE A 216 -22.95 7.07 -2.60
N GLU A 217 -23.65 6.01 -3.02
CA GLU A 217 -25.10 5.84 -2.82
C GLU A 217 -25.49 5.80 -1.34
N SER A 218 -24.75 5.06 -0.52
CA SER A 218 -25.04 5.01 0.93
C SER A 218 -24.87 6.37 1.60
N THR A 219 -23.86 7.14 1.19
CA THR A 219 -23.61 8.47 1.75
C THR A 219 -24.63 9.49 1.23
N ASN A 220 -25.00 9.43 -0.05
CA ASN A 220 -25.97 10.34 -0.65
C ASN A 220 -27.37 10.13 -0.08
N ASN A 221 -27.76 8.88 0.21
CA ASN A 221 -29.04 8.59 0.85
C ASN A 221 -29.12 9.14 2.29
N HIS A 222 -27.99 9.20 3.01
CA HIS A 222 -27.92 9.77 4.36
C HIS A 222 -27.88 11.31 4.40
N LEU A 223 -27.60 11.97 3.26
CA LEU A 223 -27.55 13.43 3.16
C LEU A 223 -28.87 14.04 2.67
N GLN A 224 -29.83 13.22 2.24
CA GLN A 224 -31.15 13.65 1.77
C GLN A 224 -32.26 13.50 2.84
N GLU A 225 -31.90 13.11 4.07
CA GLU A 225 -32.75 13.21 5.28
C GLU A 225 -32.37 14.45 6.09
#